data_AF-A0A1G9YVX7-F1
#
_entry.id   AF-A0A1G9YVX7-F1
#
_cell.length_a   1.000
_cell.length_b   1.000
_cell.length_c   1.000
_cell.angle_alpha   90.00
_cell.angle_beta   90.00
_cell.angle_gamma   90.00
#
_symmetry.space_group_name_H-M   'P 1'
#
loop_
_entity.id
_entity.type
_entity.pdbx_description
1 polymer ?
#
loop_
_entity_poly.entity_id
_entity_poly.type
_entity_poly.pdbx_seq_one_letter_code
_entity_poly.pdbx_strand_id
1 'polypeptide(L)' 'MDEYNFYRYIDDKSILVITPKNKLIRIRCPFAVINTENKILQVDAVSEKNNLIYYKIKGSHQIYNEFTIIAK' A
#
# COMPACT_ATOMS: atom_id res chain seq x y z
N MET A 1 4.77 -7.39 15.70
CA MET A 1 4.00 -6.71 14.65
C MET A 1 4.83 -5.51 14.28
N ASP A 2 5.69 -5.65 13.29
CA ASP A 2 6.56 -4.55 12.89
C ASP A 2 5.76 -3.62 11.98
N GLU A 3 5.62 -2.37 12.40
CA GLU A 3 4.96 -1.31 11.64
C GLU A 3 5.80 -1.02 10.38
N TYR A 4 5.40 -1.60 9.24
CA TYR A 4 6.03 -1.31 7.96
C TYR A 4 5.51 0.03 7.46
N ASN A 5 6.34 1.05 7.64
CA ASN A 5 5.99 2.41 7.28
C ASN A 5 5.86 2.57 5.76
N PHE A 6 4.73 3.16 5.34
CA PHE A 6 4.60 3.82 4.05
C PHE A 6 5.83 4.72 3.81
N TYR A 7 6.53 4.51 2.69
CA TYR A 7 7.79 5.20 2.45
C TYR A 7 7.60 6.50 1.68
N ARG A 8 6.85 6.47 0.57
CA ARG A 8 6.64 7.65 -0.28
C ARG A 8 5.50 7.51 -1.29
N TYR A 9 4.82 8.60 -1.58
CA TYR A 9 3.90 8.73 -2.71
C TYR A 9 4.66 9.02 -4.02
N ILE A 10 4.27 8.37 -5.11
CA ILE A 10 4.84 8.60 -6.45
C ILE A 10 3.84 9.36 -7.33
N ASP A 11 2.66 8.75 -7.54
CA ASP A 11 1.59 9.27 -8.40
C ASP A 11 0.23 8.74 -7.93
N ASP A 12 -0.83 9.15 -8.63
CA ASP A 12 -2.22 8.89 -8.26
C ASP A 12 -2.54 7.40 -8.10
N LYS A 13 -1.73 6.50 -8.67
CA LYS A 13 -1.93 5.04 -8.60
C LYS A 13 -0.70 4.30 -8.10
N SER A 14 0.30 4.97 -7.54
CA SER A 14 1.55 4.32 -7.16
C SER A 14 2.11 4.80 -5.83
N ILE A 15 2.55 3.84 -5.04
CA ILE A 15 3.21 4.06 -3.75
C ILE A 15 4.52 3.28 -3.67
N LEU A 16 5.48 3.83 -2.94
CA LEU A 16 6.71 3.15 -2.56
C LEU A 16 6.57 2.58 -1.15
N VAL A 17 6.92 1.31 -1.01
CA VAL A 17 6.82 0.58 0.26
C VAL A 17 8.09 -0.21 0.47
N ILE A 18 8.49 -0.37 1.73
CA ILE A 18 9.59 -1.24 2.12
C ILE A 18 9.01 -2.63 2.45
N THR A 19 9.48 -3.65 1.75
CA THR A 19 9.11 -5.06 2.01
C THR A 19 9.70 -5.56 3.34
N PRO A 20 9.24 -6.70 3.88
CA PRO A 20 9.87 -7.37 5.03
C PRO A 20 11.36 -7.68 4.82
N LYS A 21 11.79 -7.89 3.57
CA LYS A 21 13.20 -8.12 3.18
C LYS A 21 14.02 -6.83 3.02
N ASN A 22 13.52 -5.71 3.54
CA ASN A 22 14.15 -4.38 3.46
C ASN A 22 14.42 -3.88 2.02
N LYS A 23 13.61 -4.31 1.05
CA LYS A 23 13.66 -3.83 -0.33
C LYS A 23 12.63 -2.73 -0.55
N LEU A 24 13.04 -1.67 -1.25
CA LEU A 24 12.13 -0.64 -1.72
C LEU A 24 11.46 -1.11 -3.01
N ILE A 25 10.14 -1.10 -3.03
CA ILE A 25 9.35 -1.53 -4.18
C ILE A 25 8.27 -0.51 -4.50
N ARG A 26 7.96 -0.39 -5.78
CA ARG A 26 6.84 0.39 -6.28
C ARG A 26 5.65 -0.53 -6.48
N ILE A 27 4.55 -0.22 -5.81
CA ILE A 27 3.27 -0.92 -5.99
C ILE A 27 2.40 -0.06 -6.87
N ARG A 28 1.78 -0.69 -7.86
CA ARG A 28 0.74 -0.07 -8.69
C ARG A 28 -0.63 -0.48 -8.17
N CYS A 29 -1.38 0.48 -7.68
CA CYS A 29 -2.71 0.29 -7.14
C CYS A 29 -3.76 0.33 -8.27
N PRO A 30 -4.81 -0.51 -8.23
CA PRO A 30 -5.88 -0.46 -9.21
C PRO A 30 -6.82 0.75 -9.01
N PHE A 31 -6.70 1.45 -7.89
CA PHE A 31 -7.49 2.62 -7.49
C PHE A 31 -6.58 3.80 -7.13
N ALA A 32 -7.19 4.99 -7.00
CA ALA A 32 -6.44 6.18 -6.63
C ALA A 32 -5.92 6.06 -5.18
N VAL A 33 -4.63 6.34 -4.98
CA VAL A 33 -3.98 6.30 -3.67
C VAL A 33 -4.12 7.61 -2.89
N ILE A 34 -4.88 8.56 -3.43
CA ILE A 34 -5.27 9.80 -2.78
C ILE A 34 -6.79 9.77 -2.56
N ASN A 35 -7.23 10.05 -1.34
CA ASN A 35 -8.66 10.12 -1.01
C ASN A 35 -9.27 11.48 -1.42
N THR A 36 -10.58 11.64 -1.20
CA THR A 36 -11.32 12.87 -1.53
C THR A 36 -10.86 14.12 -0.77
N GLU A 37 -10.09 13.95 0.31
CA GLU A 37 -9.51 15.03 1.12
C GLU A 37 -8.05 15.34 0.71
N ASN A 38 -7.58 14.82 -0.42
CA ASN A 38 -6.18 14.90 -0.86
C ASN A 38 -5.17 14.25 0.10
N LYS A 39 -5.61 13.32 0.95
CA LYS A 39 -4.72 12.52 1.82
C LYS A 39 -4.31 11.23 1.12
N ILE A 40 -3.03 10.89 1.23
CA ILE A 40 -2.49 9.64 0.70
C ILE A 40 -2.96 8.48 1.59
N LEU A 41 -3.39 7.37 0.97
CA LEU A 41 -3.79 6.15 1.67
C LEU A 41 -2.59 5.54 2.39
N GLN A 42 -2.81 5.08 3.63
CA GLN A 42 -1.77 4.51 4.46
C GLN A 42 -1.62 3.00 4.19
N VAL A 43 -0.38 2.53 4.07
CA VAL A 43 -0.07 1.10 4.11
C VAL A 43 0.06 0.72 5.58
N ASP A 44 -0.89 -0.07 6.07
CA ASP A 44 -0.95 -0.49 7.47
C ASP A 44 -0.12 -1.76 7.73
N ALA A 45 -0.04 -2.65 6.74
CA ALA A 45 0.72 -3.88 6.89
C ALA A 45 1.29 -4.37 5.56
N VAL A 46 2.47 -4.96 5.64
CA VAL A 46 3.13 -5.68 4.55
C VAL A 46 3.49 -7.08 5.04
N SER A 47 3.13 -8.11 4.29
CA SER A 47 3.50 -9.49 4.62
C SER A 47 3.91 -10.25 3.36
N GLU A 48 4.76 -11.26 3.53
CA GLU A 48 5.22 -12.11 2.43
C GLU A 48 4.79 -13.57 2.70
N LYS A 49 4.14 -14.21 1.73
CA LYS A 49 3.79 -15.63 1.79
C LYS A 49 3.83 -16.21 0.37
N ASN A 50 4.46 -17.37 0.20
CA ASN A 50 4.57 -18.07 -1.09
C ASN A 50 5.13 -17.19 -2.23
N ASN A 51 6.16 -16.39 -1.96
CA ASN A 51 6.73 -15.39 -2.89
C ASN A 51 5.72 -14.34 -3.38
N LEU A 52 4.59 -14.15 -2.68
CA LEU A 52 3.65 -13.06 -2.90
C LEU A 52 3.76 -12.08 -1.74
N ILE A 53 3.71 -10.80 -2.07
CA ILE A 53 3.68 -9.74 -1.07
C ILE A 53 2.28 -9.17 -1.01
N TYR A 54 1.74 -9.12 0.20
CA TYR A 54 0.41 -8.64 0.52
C TYR A 54 0.54 -7.29 1.21
N TYR A 55 -0.19 -6.30 0.71
CA TYR A 55 -0.25 -4.96 1.29
C TYR A 55 -1.67 -4.68 1.75
N LYS A 56 -1.82 -4.40 3.04
CA LYS A 56 -3.06 -3.88 3.58
C LYS A 56 -3.00 -2.36 3.54
N ILE A 57 -3.89 -1.77 2.76
CA ILE A 57 -3.99 -0.31 2.60
C ILE A 57 -5.29 0.13 3.24
N LYS A 58 -5.20 1.05 4.20
CA LYS A 58 -6.35 1.61 4.89
C LYS A 58 -6.64 3.00 4.38
N GLY A 59 -7.92 3.26 4.14
CA GLY A 59 -8.44 4.59 3.89
C GLY A 59 -9.78 4.56 3.20
N SER A 60 -10.50 5.67 3.30
CA SER A 60 -11.83 5.85 2.74
C SER A 60 -11.72 6.20 1.26
N HIS A 61 -11.94 5.21 0.39
CA HIS A 61 -12.16 5.49 -1.02
C HIS A 61 -13.55 5.02 -1.43
N GLN A 62 -14.45 6.00 -1.59
CA GLN A 62 -15.85 5.87 -2.00
C GLN A 62 -16.71 5.01 -1.04
N ILE A 63 -16.58 3.68 -1.09
CA ILE A 63 -17.45 2.70 -0.41
C ILE A 63 -16.63 1.75 0.48
N TYR A 64 -15.33 1.60 0.20
CA TYR A 64 -14.46 0.66 0.88
C TYR A 64 -13.47 1.40 1.78
N ASN A 65 -13.27 0.85 2.98
CA ASN A 65 -12.40 1.42 4.02
C ASN A 65 -11.04 0.72 4.10
N GLU A 66 -10.88 -0.41 3.42
CA GLU A 66 -9.69 -1.25 3.47
C GLU A 66 -9.52 -2.04 2.17
N PHE A 67 -8.28 -2.16 1.70
CA PHE A 67 -7.92 -2.88 0.49
C PHE A 67 -6.73 -3.80 0.74
N THR A 68 -6.75 -4.98 0.14
CA THR A 68 -5.57 -5.86 0.07
C THR A 68 -5.06 -5.92 -1.36
N ILE A 69 -3.80 -5.51 -1.56
CA ILE A 69 -3.10 -5.62 -2.84
C ILE A 69 -2.15 -6.81 -2.79
N ILE A 70 -2.14 -7.62 -3.84
CA ILE A 70 -1.24 -8.78 -3.98
C ILE A 70 -0.28 -8.49 -5.13
N ALA A 71 1.02 -8.46 -4.85
CA ALA A 71 2.07 -8.32 -5.86
C ALA A 71 2.99 -9.56 -5.89
N LYS A 72 3.50 -9.87 -7.09
CA LYS A 72 4.57 -10.86 -7.32
C LYS A 72 5.93 -10.16 -7.32
#